data_AF-A0A7S4F2Y1-F1
#
_entry.id   AF-A0A7S4F2Y1-F1
#
_cell.length_a   1.000
_cell.length_b   1.000
_cell.length_c   1.000
_cell.angle_alpha   90.00
_cell.angle_beta   90.00
_cell.angle_gamma   90.00
#
_symmetry.space_group_name_H-M   'P 1'
#
loop_
_entity.id
_entity.type
_entity.pdbx_description
1 polymer ?
#
loop_
_entity_poly.entity_id
_entity_poly.type
_entity_poly.pdbx_seq_one_letter_code
_entity_poly.pdbx_strand_id
1 'polypeptide(L)'
;APPSAPPLPPPPQSPPPLPLTPPPPQSPPPLLPLPPASPPPPSMPPTPAAPIYEPTWGQDYVCADYHGECRCNGVVYFGRKYLKHKPGHGATTTTVAQMQSVGGTMQAGGPLICDADVTWPHNPNHGYHTHCICQAYNPPPSPPPPPHPPAPPSAPPLPPPPQSPPPLPLTPPPPQSPPPLLPLPPASPPPPSMPPTPAAPIYEPTWGQDYVCADYHGECRCNGVVYFGRKYLKHKPGH
;
A
#
# COMPACT_ATOMS: atom_id res chain seq x y z
N ALA A 1 59.27 21.07 28.67
CA ALA A 1 58.61 20.43 27.52
C ALA A 1 59.14 21.09 26.25
N PRO A 2 59.59 20.33 25.24
CA PRO A 2 60.04 20.93 23.99
C PRO A 2 58.86 21.60 23.26
N PRO A 3 59.09 22.67 22.50
CA PRO A 3 58.04 23.38 21.77
C PRO A 3 57.47 22.47 20.67
N SER A 4 56.13 22.38 20.62
CA SER A 4 55.40 21.65 19.59
C SER A 4 55.72 22.21 18.21
N ALA A 5 56.14 21.33 17.30
CA ALA A 5 56.39 21.69 15.91
C ALA A 5 55.11 22.20 15.23
N PRO A 6 55.22 23.21 14.36
CA PRO A 6 54.08 23.71 13.61
C PRO A 6 53.52 22.63 12.66
N PRO A 7 52.20 22.61 12.43
CA PRO A 7 51.57 21.65 11.53
C PRO A 7 52.06 21.85 10.10
N LEU A 8 52.35 20.73 9.42
CA LEU A 8 52.73 20.72 8.02
C LEU A 8 51.57 21.21 7.14
N PRO A 9 51.84 21.95 6.05
CA PRO A 9 50.82 22.37 5.11
C PRO A 9 50.18 21.14 4.42
N PRO A 10 48.89 21.22 4.07
CA PRO A 10 48.21 20.14 3.36
C PRO A 10 48.85 19.91 1.97
N PRO A 11 48.85 18.66 1.48
CA PRO A 11 49.37 18.35 0.16
C PRO A 11 48.55 19.05 -0.94
N PRO A 12 49.17 19.40 -2.07
CA PRO A 12 48.49 20.03 -3.20
C PRO A 12 47.38 19.11 -3.73
N GLN A 13 46.17 19.67 -3.86
CA GLN A 13 45.03 18.95 -4.41
C GLN A 13 45.25 18.67 -5.90
N SER A 14 44.96 17.44 -6.32
CA SER A 14 45.04 17.05 -7.73
C SER A 14 44.01 17.82 -8.56
N PRO A 15 44.35 18.21 -9.79
CA PRO A 15 43.40 18.91 -10.66
C PRO A 15 42.17 18.03 -10.96
N PRO A 16 40.98 18.63 -11.09
CA PRO A 16 39.77 17.89 -11.43
C PRO A 16 39.92 17.25 -12.81
N PRO A 17 39.39 16.03 -13.02
CA PRO A 17 39.42 15.36 -14.31
C PRO A 17 38.66 16.20 -15.34
N LEU A 18 39.23 16.32 -16.54
CA LEU A 18 38.59 17.02 -17.66
C LEU A 18 37.27 16.33 -18.04
N PRO A 19 36.23 17.10 -18.40
CA PRO A 19 34.97 16.54 -18.85
C PRO A 19 35.18 15.74 -20.13
N LEU A 20 34.91 14.44 -20.06
CA LEU A 20 34.93 13.56 -21.22
C LEU A 20 33.80 13.97 -22.16
N THR A 21 34.15 14.38 -23.37
CA THR A 21 33.20 14.64 -24.45
C THR A 21 32.39 13.37 -24.73
N PRO A 22 31.04 13.46 -24.79
CA PRO A 22 30.22 12.30 -25.08
C PRO A 22 30.55 11.76 -26.48
N PRO A 23 30.62 10.43 -26.65
CA PRO A 23 30.84 9.83 -27.96
C PRO A 23 29.71 10.21 -28.92
N PRO A 24 30.00 10.31 -30.24
CA PRO A 24 28.99 10.63 -31.23
C PRO A 24 27.87 9.57 -31.21
N PRO A 25 26.62 9.96 -31.51
CA PRO A 25 25.49 9.03 -31.56
C PRO A 25 25.76 7.96 -32.60
N GLN A 26 25.87 6.71 -32.15
CA GLN A 26 26.03 5.56 -33.04
C GLN A 26 24.74 5.36 -33.82
N SER A 27 24.88 5.13 -35.14
CA SER A 27 23.75 4.83 -36.01
C SER A 27 23.01 3.58 -35.51
N PRO A 28 21.67 3.57 -35.54
CA PRO A 28 20.91 2.41 -35.10
C PRO A 28 21.29 1.20 -35.96
N PRO A 29 21.51 0.02 -35.34
CA PRO A 29 21.81 -1.18 -36.08
C PRO A 29 20.64 -1.53 -37.01
N PRO A 30 20.92 -2.16 -38.17
CA PRO A 30 19.89 -2.62 -39.08
C PRO A 30 18.93 -3.56 -38.36
N LEU A 31 17.63 -3.29 -38.49
CA LEU A 31 16.57 -4.10 -37.90
C LEU A 31 16.64 -5.52 -38.49
N LEU A 32 17.03 -6.47 -37.64
CA LEU A 32 16.98 -7.88 -38.01
C LEU A 32 15.50 -8.30 -38.20
N PRO A 33 15.22 -9.24 -39.13
CA PRO A 33 13.88 -9.78 -39.31
C PRO A 33 13.34 -10.33 -37.98
N LEU A 34 12.15 -9.89 -37.57
CA LEU A 34 11.52 -10.42 -36.37
C LEU A 34 11.32 -11.93 -36.53
N PRO A 35 11.65 -12.74 -35.51
CA PRO A 35 11.34 -14.16 -35.55
C PRO A 35 9.82 -14.35 -35.68
N PRO A 36 9.38 -15.43 -36.35
CA PRO A 36 7.96 -15.76 -36.46
C PRO A 36 7.34 -15.82 -35.05
N ALA A 37 6.17 -15.20 -34.90
CA ALA A 37 5.47 -15.14 -33.63
C ALA A 37 5.26 -16.56 -33.08
N SER A 38 5.73 -16.80 -31.85
CA SER A 38 5.51 -18.08 -31.17
C SER A 38 4.01 -18.40 -31.14
N PRO A 39 3.62 -19.67 -31.35
CA PRO A 39 2.23 -20.06 -31.23
C PRO A 39 1.70 -19.71 -29.84
N PRO A 40 0.42 -19.33 -29.71
CA PRO A 40 -0.17 -19.03 -28.42
C PRO A 40 -0.01 -20.23 -27.49
N PRO A 41 0.29 -20.02 -26.20
CA PRO A 41 0.40 -21.11 -25.25
C PRO A 41 -0.91 -21.91 -25.23
N PRO A 42 -0.84 -23.25 -25.10
CA PRO A 42 -2.05 -24.06 -24.99
C PRO A 42 -2.89 -23.55 -23.83
N SER A 43 -4.20 -23.34 -24.07
CA SER A 43 -5.15 -22.95 -23.03
C SER A 43 -5.09 -23.97 -21.90
N MET A 44 -4.50 -23.57 -20.77
CA MET A 44 -4.48 -24.42 -19.58
C MET A 44 -5.94 -24.67 -19.13
N PRO A 45 -6.25 -25.88 -18.65
CA PRO A 45 -7.54 -26.15 -18.04
C PRO A 45 -7.79 -25.16 -16.90
N PRO A 46 -9.06 -24.77 -16.64
CA PRO A 46 -9.37 -23.84 -15.57
C PRO A 46 -8.78 -24.38 -14.26
N THR A 47 -7.87 -23.61 -13.67
CA THR A 47 -7.31 -23.92 -12.35
C THR A 47 -8.49 -24.15 -11.41
N PRO A 48 -8.60 -25.32 -10.73
CA PRO A 48 -9.67 -25.53 -9.77
C PRO A 48 -9.68 -24.36 -8.80
N ALA A 49 -10.84 -23.74 -8.64
CA ALA A 49 -11.01 -22.59 -7.76
C ALA A 49 -10.41 -22.96 -6.41
N ALA A 50 -9.40 -22.21 -5.98
CA ALA A 50 -8.76 -22.45 -4.68
C ALA A 50 -9.86 -22.48 -3.62
N PRO A 51 -9.86 -23.46 -2.69
CA PRO A 51 -10.84 -23.49 -1.62
C PRO A 51 -10.82 -22.14 -0.93
N ILE A 52 -11.96 -21.46 -0.94
CA ILE A 52 -12.15 -20.20 -0.24
C ILE A 52 -12.11 -20.58 1.25
N TYR A 53 -10.92 -20.59 1.84
CA TYR A 53 -10.77 -20.67 3.28
C TYR A 53 -11.23 -19.33 3.83
N GLU A 54 -12.51 -19.24 4.18
CA GLU A 54 -13.00 -18.12 4.98
C GLU A 54 -12.31 -18.21 6.35
N PRO A 55 -11.51 -17.20 6.74
CA PRO A 55 -10.81 -17.24 8.02
C PRO A 55 -11.84 -17.26 9.14
N THR A 56 -11.82 -18.30 9.96
CA THR A 56 -12.59 -18.36 11.21
C THR A 56 -12.17 -17.18 12.09
N TRP A 57 -13.15 -16.37 12.50
CA TRP A 57 -12.92 -15.16 13.27
C TRP A 57 -12.14 -15.44 14.56
N GLY A 58 -11.20 -14.54 14.88
CA GLY A 58 -10.37 -14.66 16.07
C GLY A 58 -9.23 -15.69 15.99
N GLN A 59 -9.03 -16.38 14.86
CA GLN A 59 -7.84 -17.20 14.64
C GLN A 59 -6.71 -16.36 14.05
N ASP A 60 -5.48 -16.62 14.49
CA ASP A 60 -4.27 -16.15 13.85
C ASP A 60 -3.81 -17.10 12.75
N TYR A 61 -3.38 -16.54 11.62
CA TYR A 61 -2.87 -17.34 10.51
C TYR A 61 -1.78 -16.59 9.74
N VAL A 62 -0.82 -17.34 9.21
CA VAL A 62 0.19 -16.79 8.28
C VAL A 62 -0.51 -16.45 6.98
N CYS A 63 -0.55 -15.17 6.63
CA CYS A 63 -1.28 -14.70 5.45
C CYS A 63 -0.40 -14.48 4.22
N ALA A 64 0.89 -14.18 4.40
CA ALA A 64 1.82 -13.97 3.30
C ALA A 64 3.27 -14.10 3.76
N ASP A 65 4.14 -14.58 2.87
CA ASP A 65 5.61 -14.47 2.97
C ASP A 65 6.08 -13.10 2.44
N TYR A 66 7.40 -12.84 2.53
CA TYR A 66 8.03 -11.62 1.99
C TYR A 66 7.55 -11.27 0.58
N HIS A 67 7.11 -10.01 0.39
CA HIS A 67 6.50 -9.46 -0.84
C HIS A 67 5.15 -10.06 -1.26
N GLY A 68 4.58 -10.99 -0.49
CA GLY A 68 3.25 -11.53 -0.76
C GLY A 68 2.12 -10.59 -0.38
N GLU A 69 0.98 -10.67 -1.07
CA GLU A 69 -0.25 -9.95 -0.69
C GLU A 69 -0.94 -10.68 0.47
N CYS A 70 -1.11 -9.99 1.59
CA CYS A 70 -1.88 -10.43 2.75
C CYS A 70 -3.24 -9.74 2.78
N ARG A 71 -4.33 -10.49 2.74
CA ARG A 71 -5.70 -9.96 2.89
C ARG A 71 -6.17 -10.13 4.32
N CYS A 72 -6.05 -9.07 5.12
CA CYS A 72 -6.40 -9.11 6.53
C CYS A 72 -7.40 -8.01 6.90
N ASN A 73 -8.47 -8.40 7.60
CA ASN A 73 -9.40 -7.49 8.27
C ASN A 73 -9.20 -7.66 9.79
N GLY A 74 -8.31 -6.84 10.36
CA GLY A 74 -7.88 -6.98 11.75
C GLY A 74 -6.48 -6.42 11.98
N VAL A 75 -5.68 -7.12 12.78
CA VAL A 75 -4.29 -6.70 13.07
C VAL A 75 -3.33 -7.61 12.32
N VAL A 76 -2.43 -7.02 11.53
CA VAL A 76 -1.33 -7.75 10.91
C VAL A 76 -0.07 -7.57 11.74
N TYR A 77 0.54 -8.70 12.07
CA TYR A 77 1.83 -8.79 12.73
C TYR A 77 2.86 -9.17 11.66
N PHE A 78 3.94 -8.41 11.55
CA PHE A 78 5.01 -8.65 10.58
C PHE A 78 6.33 -8.75 11.32
N GLY A 79 7.25 -9.59 10.84
CA GLY A 79 8.52 -9.79 11.51
C GLY A 79 9.31 -10.92 10.90
N ARG A 80 10.30 -11.43 11.65
CA ARG A 80 11.16 -12.52 11.20
C ARG A 80 10.37 -13.82 11.10
N LYS A 81 10.44 -14.49 9.96
CA LYS A 81 9.86 -15.82 9.69
C LYS A 81 10.44 -16.91 10.59
N TYR A 82 11.71 -16.78 10.98
CA TYR A 82 12.41 -17.78 11.78
C TYR A 82 12.91 -17.17 13.10
N LEU A 83 12.78 -17.91 14.20
CA LEU A 83 13.17 -17.44 15.53
C LEU A 83 14.69 -17.37 15.75
N LYS A 84 15.51 -18.04 14.92
CA LYS A 84 16.97 -18.16 15.12
C LYS A 84 17.78 -17.84 13.86
N HIS A 85 18.96 -17.25 14.06
CA HIS A 85 20.01 -16.94 13.08
C HIS A 85 19.58 -16.01 11.90
N LYS A 86 20.55 -15.38 11.24
CA LYS A 86 20.38 -14.56 10.02
C LYS A 86 20.95 -15.35 8.83
N PRO A 87 20.28 -15.43 7.65
CA PRO A 87 19.02 -14.79 7.27
C PRO A 87 17.76 -15.47 7.85
N GLY A 88 17.90 -16.65 8.45
CA GLY A 88 16.84 -17.33 9.19
C GLY A 88 16.95 -18.85 9.09
N HIS A 89 16.90 -19.55 10.24
CA HIS A 89 16.83 -21.01 10.31
C HIS A 89 16.02 -21.47 11.53
N GLY A 90 15.53 -22.70 11.48
CA GLY A 90 14.85 -23.35 12.61
C GLY A 90 13.34 -23.14 12.64
N ALA A 91 12.78 -23.03 13.84
CA ALA A 91 11.34 -22.93 14.03
C ALA A 91 10.77 -21.65 13.43
N THR A 92 9.71 -21.82 12.63
CA THR A 92 8.95 -20.72 12.05
C THR A 92 8.07 -20.07 13.11
N THR A 93 7.95 -18.75 13.06
CA THR A 93 6.97 -17.98 13.83
C THR A 93 5.57 -18.26 13.30
N THR A 94 4.72 -18.97 14.04
CA THR A 94 3.37 -19.31 13.56
C THR A 94 2.27 -18.65 14.37
N THR A 95 2.61 -18.05 15.52
CA THR A 95 1.64 -17.42 16.41
C THR A 95 1.88 -15.93 16.56
N VAL A 96 0.81 -15.18 16.87
CA VAL A 96 0.88 -13.74 17.17
C VAL A 96 1.87 -13.44 18.29
N ALA A 97 1.86 -14.22 19.37
CA ALA A 97 2.75 -14.01 20.53
C ALA A 97 4.23 -14.14 20.14
N GLN A 98 4.57 -15.11 19.27
CA GLN A 98 5.92 -15.23 18.75
C GLN A 98 6.28 -14.03 17.88
N MET A 99 5.39 -13.61 16.99
CA MET A 99 5.64 -12.48 16.09
C MET A 99 5.84 -11.16 16.82
N GLN A 100 5.07 -10.91 17.88
CA GLN A 100 5.23 -9.72 18.74
C GLN A 100 6.63 -9.61 19.36
N SER A 101 7.27 -10.75 19.64
CA SER A 101 8.63 -10.76 20.20
C SER A 101 9.73 -10.47 19.17
N VAL A 102 9.43 -10.57 17.88
CA VAL A 102 10.42 -10.49 16.80
C VAL A 102 10.07 -9.47 15.71
N GLY A 103 9.03 -8.67 15.89
CA GLY A 103 8.39 -7.92 14.82
C GLY A 103 7.60 -6.71 15.31
N GLY A 104 6.76 -6.19 14.42
CA GLY A 104 5.85 -5.08 14.69
C GLY A 104 4.41 -5.43 14.28
N THR A 105 3.52 -4.46 14.47
CA THR A 105 2.07 -4.65 14.25
C THR A 105 1.46 -3.47 13.55
N MET A 106 0.42 -3.69 12.74
CA MET A 106 -0.39 -2.63 12.14
C MET A 106 -1.85 -3.05 12.01
N GLN A 107 -2.75 -2.06 12.01
CA GLN A 107 -4.16 -2.29 11.68
C GLN A 107 -4.32 -2.43 10.16
N ALA A 108 -5.06 -3.46 9.74
CA ALA A 108 -5.34 -3.77 8.35
C ALA A 108 -6.86 -3.81 8.13
N GLY A 109 -7.32 -3.09 7.11
CA GLY A 109 -8.71 -3.09 6.65
C GLY A 109 -8.85 -3.61 5.21
N GLY A 110 -7.95 -4.49 4.77
CA GLY A 110 -7.88 -4.92 3.37
C GLY A 110 -6.56 -5.57 2.95
N PRO A 111 -6.31 -5.68 1.64
CA PRO A 111 -5.06 -6.20 1.10
C PRO A 111 -3.88 -5.28 1.43
N LEU A 112 -2.76 -5.87 1.86
CA LEU A 112 -1.48 -5.20 2.04
C LEU A 112 -0.34 -6.08 1.55
N ILE A 113 0.78 -5.48 1.18
CA ILE A 113 1.98 -6.22 0.81
C ILE A 113 2.79 -6.52 2.07
N CYS A 114 3.16 -7.79 2.25
CA CYS A 114 4.00 -8.24 3.36
C CYS A 114 5.47 -7.88 3.11
N ASP A 115 5.76 -6.58 3.16
CA ASP A 115 7.10 -6.04 3.02
C ASP A 115 7.41 -5.14 4.22
N ALA A 116 8.38 -5.58 5.03
CA ALA A 116 8.74 -4.85 6.23
C ALA A 116 9.60 -3.62 5.94
N ASP A 117 10.25 -3.55 4.77
CA ASP A 117 11.08 -2.41 4.36
C ASP A 117 10.21 -1.28 3.79
N VAL A 118 9.19 -1.62 3.00
CA VAL A 118 8.26 -0.64 2.41
C VAL A 118 7.25 -0.15 3.44
N THR A 119 6.69 -1.06 4.23
CA THR A 119 5.61 -0.70 5.16
C THR A 119 6.15 -0.05 6.43
N TRP A 120 7.40 -0.36 6.82
CA TRP A 120 7.98 0.04 8.11
C TRP A 120 9.44 0.54 7.98
N PRO A 121 9.65 1.87 7.87
CA PRO A 121 10.98 2.45 7.64
C PRO A 121 12.00 2.25 8.80
N HIS A 122 11.58 1.67 9.93
CA HIS A 122 12.43 1.35 11.07
C HIS A 122 12.34 -0.11 11.49
N ASN A 123 12.24 -1.03 10.53
CA ASN A 123 12.23 -2.45 10.83
C ASN A 123 13.60 -2.92 11.38
N PRO A 124 13.70 -3.36 12.66
CA PRO A 124 14.96 -3.83 13.22
C PRO A 124 15.45 -5.16 12.58
N ASN A 125 14.66 -5.76 11.71
CA ASN A 125 14.90 -7.08 11.12
C ASN A 125 15.44 -7.04 9.69
N HIS A 126 16.22 -6.02 9.31
CA HIS A 126 16.84 -5.99 7.99
C HIS A 126 17.74 -7.21 7.72
N GLY A 127 17.52 -7.84 6.56
CA GLY A 127 18.26 -9.01 6.09
C GLY A 127 17.85 -10.33 6.73
N TYR A 128 16.67 -10.40 7.34
CA TYR A 128 16.02 -11.67 7.72
C TYR A 128 14.92 -12.03 6.73
N HIS A 129 14.58 -13.30 6.61
CA HIS A 129 13.32 -13.70 5.99
C HIS A 129 12.15 -13.18 6.82
N THR A 130 11.20 -12.51 6.18
CA THR A 130 10.01 -11.98 6.83
C THR A 130 8.74 -12.66 6.34
N HIS A 131 7.72 -12.62 7.18
CA HIS A 131 6.35 -13.00 6.81
C HIS A 131 5.34 -12.30 7.72
N CYS A 132 4.06 -12.42 7.38
CA CYS A 132 2.97 -11.73 8.04
C CYS A 132 1.95 -12.71 8.61
N ILE A 133 1.49 -12.42 9.83
CA ILE A 133 0.42 -13.14 10.52
C ILE A 133 -0.76 -12.18 10.67
N CYS A 134 -1.92 -12.58 10.18
CA CYS A 134 -3.16 -11.87 10.38
C CYS A 134 -3.86 -12.41 11.62
N GLN A 135 -4.20 -11.51 12.54
CA GLN A 135 -5.19 -11.75 13.58
C GLN A 135 -6.49 -11.10 13.15
N ALA A 136 -7.41 -11.92 12.63
CA ALA A 136 -8.70 -11.42 12.17
C ALA A 136 -9.48 -10.81 13.33
N TYR A 137 -10.07 -9.64 13.11
CA TYR A 137 -10.97 -9.05 14.09
C TYR A 137 -12.16 -10.00 14.27
N ASN A 138 -12.48 -10.33 15.52
CA ASN A 138 -13.79 -10.88 15.84
C ASN A 138 -14.69 -9.67 16.08
N PRO A 139 -15.49 -9.20 15.10
CA PRO A 139 -16.40 -8.11 15.39
C PRO A 139 -17.26 -8.49 16.59
N PRO A 140 -17.50 -7.56 17.53
CA PRO A 140 -18.39 -7.82 18.62
C PRO A 140 -19.70 -8.37 18.03
N PRO A 141 -20.33 -9.37 18.70
CA PRO A 141 -21.61 -9.89 18.23
C PRO A 141 -22.51 -8.70 17.96
N SER A 142 -23.07 -8.62 16.75
CA SER A 142 -23.98 -7.54 16.41
C SER A 142 -25.00 -7.43 17.53
N PRO A 143 -25.28 -6.22 18.06
CA PRO A 143 -26.31 -6.08 19.08
C PRO A 143 -27.57 -6.78 18.54
N PRO A 144 -28.32 -7.50 19.39
CA PRO A 144 -29.56 -8.13 18.95
C PRO A 144 -30.38 -7.07 18.22
N PRO A 145 -31.00 -7.42 17.07
CA PRO A 145 -31.84 -6.46 16.37
C PRO A 145 -32.82 -5.86 17.38
N PRO A 146 -33.05 -4.54 17.35
CA PRO A 146 -34.01 -3.93 18.26
C PRO A 146 -35.33 -4.70 18.14
N PRO A 147 -36.04 -4.95 19.26
CA PRO A 147 -37.31 -5.66 19.20
C PRO A 147 -38.17 -5.01 18.13
N HIS A 148 -38.58 -5.81 17.13
CA HIS A 148 -39.44 -5.30 16.08
C HIS A 148 -40.65 -4.66 16.77
N PRO A 149 -40.98 -3.40 16.44
CA PRO A 149 -42.23 -2.83 16.93
C PRO A 149 -43.36 -3.81 16.56
N PRO A 150 -44.35 -4.01 17.44
CA PRO A 150 -45.49 -4.87 17.14
C PRO A 150 -46.01 -4.51 15.75
N ALA A 151 -46.17 -5.54 14.91
CA ALA A 151 -46.63 -5.34 13.55
C ALA A 151 -47.88 -4.45 13.59
N PRO A 152 -47.94 -3.36 12.80
CA PRO A 152 -49.15 -2.57 12.73
C PRO A 152 -50.32 -3.51 12.39
N PRO A 153 -51.51 -3.28 12.96
CA PRO A 153 -52.68 -4.09 12.63
C PRO A 153 -52.79 -4.16 11.11
N SER A 154 -52.95 -5.39 10.58
CA SER A 154 -53.02 -5.63 9.15
C SER A 154 -53.95 -4.61 8.51
N ALA A 155 -53.40 -3.76 7.65
CA ALA A 155 -54.21 -2.84 6.89
C ALA A 155 -55.29 -3.66 6.13
N PRO A 156 -56.51 -3.12 5.99
CA PRO A 156 -57.51 -3.77 5.15
C PRO A 156 -56.90 -4.01 3.76
N PRO A 157 -57.24 -5.14 3.11
CA PRO A 157 -56.71 -5.45 1.79
C PRO A 157 -56.96 -4.26 0.85
N LEU A 158 -55.89 -3.72 0.27
CA LEU A 158 -56.02 -2.70 -0.76
C LEU A 158 -56.89 -3.27 -1.88
N PRO A 159 -57.77 -2.45 -2.49
CA PRO A 159 -58.45 -2.86 -3.71
C PRO A 159 -57.42 -3.28 -4.75
N PRO A 160 -57.72 -4.31 -5.57
CA PRO A 160 -56.82 -4.72 -6.63
C PRO A 160 -56.47 -3.50 -7.49
N PRO A 161 -55.18 -3.30 -7.82
CA PRO A 161 -54.79 -2.20 -8.68
C PRO A 161 -55.58 -2.29 -10.00
N PRO A 162 -56.00 -1.16 -10.58
CA PRO A 162 -56.63 -1.16 -11.88
C PRO A 162 -55.72 -1.90 -12.86
N GLN A 163 -56.29 -2.89 -13.56
CA GLN A 163 -55.54 -3.71 -14.52
C GLN A 163 -54.84 -2.78 -15.49
N SER A 164 -53.51 -2.85 -15.53
CA SER A 164 -52.72 -2.07 -16.47
C SER A 164 -53.17 -2.42 -17.88
N PRO A 165 -53.31 -1.44 -18.80
CA PRO A 165 -53.65 -1.73 -20.17
C PRO A 165 -52.62 -2.70 -20.76
N PRO A 166 -53.04 -3.62 -21.65
CA PRO A 166 -52.14 -4.55 -22.30
C PRO A 166 -50.99 -3.78 -22.97
N PRO A 167 -49.74 -4.25 -22.85
CA PRO A 167 -48.60 -3.58 -23.48
C PRO A 167 -48.84 -3.51 -24.99
N LEU A 168 -48.72 -2.29 -25.53
CA LEU A 168 -48.74 -2.08 -26.98
C LEU A 168 -47.65 -2.95 -27.63
N PRO A 169 -47.90 -3.51 -28.82
CA PRO A 169 -46.92 -4.32 -29.53
C PRO A 169 -45.65 -3.50 -29.75
N LEU A 170 -44.55 -3.96 -29.14
CA LEU A 170 -43.24 -3.37 -29.28
C LEU A 170 -42.81 -3.49 -30.74
N THR A 171 -42.68 -2.35 -31.41
CA THR A 171 -42.04 -2.27 -32.72
C THR A 171 -40.58 -2.73 -32.58
N PRO A 172 -40.07 -3.55 -33.52
CA PRO A 172 -38.69 -4.01 -33.48
C PRO A 172 -37.75 -2.80 -33.54
N PRO A 173 -36.69 -2.78 -32.71
CA PRO A 173 -35.72 -1.70 -32.75
C PRO A 173 -35.06 -1.66 -34.14
N PRO A 174 -34.82 -0.46 -34.70
CA PRO A 174 -34.14 -0.34 -35.97
C PRO A 174 -32.71 -0.92 -35.88
N PRO A 175 -32.18 -1.46 -36.99
CA PRO A 175 -30.81 -1.97 -37.03
C PRO A 175 -29.84 -0.85 -36.63
N GLN A 176 -29.09 -1.09 -35.55
CA GLN A 176 -28.11 -0.13 -35.06
C GLN A 176 -26.96 -0.03 -36.06
N SER A 177 -26.74 1.17 -36.57
CA SER A 177 -25.57 1.49 -37.39
C SER A 177 -24.28 1.26 -36.58
N PRO A 178 -23.20 0.78 -37.22
CA PRO A 178 -21.92 0.62 -36.55
C PRO A 178 -21.44 1.96 -36.01
N PRO A 179 -20.86 2.00 -34.79
CA PRO A 179 -20.38 3.24 -34.20
C PRO A 179 -19.28 3.84 -35.09
N PRO A 180 -19.29 5.17 -35.29
CA PRO A 180 -18.25 5.84 -36.04
C PRO A 180 -16.90 5.64 -35.35
N LEU A 181 -15.89 5.26 -36.14
CA LEU A 181 -14.51 5.15 -35.67
C LEU A 181 -14.04 6.54 -35.23
N LEU A 182 -13.91 6.73 -33.92
CA LEU A 182 -13.37 7.96 -33.36
C LEU A 182 -11.88 8.09 -33.75
N PRO A 183 -11.42 9.30 -34.15
CA PRO A 183 -10.01 9.54 -34.41
C PRO A 183 -9.17 9.25 -33.16
N LEU A 184 -8.04 8.55 -33.34
CA LEU A 184 -7.09 8.35 -32.25
C LEU A 184 -6.60 9.71 -31.74
N PRO A 185 -6.52 9.91 -30.41
CA PRO A 185 -6.01 11.15 -29.85
C PRO A 185 -4.54 11.35 -30.27
N PRO A 186 -4.11 12.59 -30.53
CA PRO A 186 -2.72 12.91 -30.81
C PRO A 186 -1.83 12.53 -29.62
N ALA A 187 -0.62 12.06 -29.92
CA ALA A 187 0.37 11.70 -28.92
C ALA A 187 0.63 12.90 -27.98
N SER A 188 0.56 12.64 -26.67
CA SER A 188 0.77 13.68 -25.65
C SER A 188 2.17 14.29 -25.78
N PRO A 189 2.30 15.63 -25.69
CA PRO A 189 3.61 16.27 -25.69
C PRO A 189 4.44 15.84 -24.46
N PRO A 190 5.77 15.81 -24.57
CA PRO A 190 6.64 15.52 -23.43
C PRO A 190 6.43 16.57 -22.32
N PRO A 191 6.53 16.16 -21.04
CA PRO A 191 6.33 17.08 -19.93
C PRO A 191 7.38 18.20 -19.94
N PRO A 192 7.00 19.45 -19.62
CA PRO A 192 7.94 20.55 -19.53
C PRO A 192 8.93 20.31 -18.37
N SER A 193 10.21 20.56 -18.64
CA SER A 193 11.26 20.53 -17.61
C SER A 193 10.95 21.53 -16.50
N MET A 194 10.83 21.03 -15.26
CA MET A 194 10.52 21.86 -14.10
C MET A 194 11.67 22.83 -13.77
N PRO A 195 11.37 24.08 -13.37
CA PRO A 195 12.37 25.02 -12.89
C PRO A 195 12.97 24.56 -11.54
N PRO A 196 14.21 24.98 -11.22
CA PRO A 196 14.83 24.65 -9.94
C PRO A 196 14.01 25.20 -8.78
N THR A 197 13.70 24.33 -7.82
CA THR A 197 12.95 24.67 -6.61
C THR A 197 13.76 25.66 -5.76
N PRO A 198 13.19 26.81 -5.33
CA PRO A 198 13.88 27.74 -4.45
C PRO A 198 14.18 27.07 -3.10
N ALA A 199 15.38 27.29 -2.59
CA ALA A 199 15.84 26.73 -1.32
C ALA A 199 14.94 27.22 -0.17
N ALA A 200 14.34 26.28 0.56
CA ALA A 200 13.55 26.59 1.74
C ALA A 200 14.44 27.17 2.86
N PRO A 201 13.94 28.12 3.66
CA PRO A 201 14.67 28.65 4.81
C PRO A 201 14.97 27.52 5.80
N ILE A 202 16.25 27.36 6.11
CA ILE A 202 16.74 26.39 7.09
C ILE A 202 16.45 26.97 8.48
N TYR A 203 15.35 26.54 9.09
CA TYR A 203 15.21 26.60 10.55
C TYR A 203 15.87 25.35 11.11
N GLU A 204 16.98 25.51 11.85
CA GLU A 204 17.58 24.42 12.61
C GLU A 204 16.63 24.02 13.75
N PRO A 205 16.08 22.79 13.75
CA PRO A 205 15.26 22.33 14.86
C PRO A 205 16.17 21.99 16.04
N THR A 206 15.93 22.63 17.18
CA THR A 206 16.57 22.26 18.44
C THR A 206 16.17 20.83 18.78
N TRP A 207 17.15 19.93 18.85
CA TRP A 207 16.93 18.50 19.13
C TRP A 207 16.17 18.30 20.46
N GLY A 208 15.08 17.53 20.43
CA GLY A 208 14.38 17.06 21.64
C GLY A 208 13.06 17.75 22.00
N GLN A 209 12.43 18.48 21.08
CA GLN A 209 11.09 19.04 21.29
C GLN A 209 10.11 18.46 20.27
N ASP A 210 8.96 17.98 20.76
CA ASP A 210 7.86 17.52 19.92
C ASP A 210 7.09 18.73 19.38
N TYR A 211 6.94 18.83 18.06
CA TYR A 211 6.15 19.88 17.42
C TYR A 211 4.97 19.28 16.68
N VAL A 212 3.78 19.84 16.89
CA VAL A 212 2.57 19.48 16.13
C VAL A 212 2.65 20.17 14.77
N CYS A 213 2.85 19.41 13.70
CA CYS A 213 3.04 19.98 12.36
C CYS A 213 1.74 20.28 11.61
N ALA A 214 0.60 19.75 12.07
CA ALA A 214 -0.74 20.09 11.57
C ALA A 214 -1.82 19.69 12.60
N ASP A 215 -2.90 20.46 12.69
CA ASP A 215 -4.17 20.04 13.27
C ASP A 215 -5.14 19.57 12.16
N TYR A 216 -6.23 18.89 12.53
CA TYR A 216 -7.17 18.16 11.66
C TYR A 216 -7.36 18.78 10.25
N HIS A 217 -7.01 18.03 9.19
CA HIS A 217 -6.99 18.40 7.76
C HIS A 217 -5.83 19.29 7.24
N GLY A 218 -4.84 19.65 8.05
CA GLY A 218 -3.64 20.31 7.54
C GLY A 218 -2.68 19.35 6.82
N GLU A 219 -2.08 19.79 5.70
CA GLU A 219 -0.92 19.12 5.11
C GLU A 219 0.31 19.34 6.01
N CYS A 220 0.91 18.24 6.48
CA CYS A 220 2.17 18.29 7.20
C CYS A 220 3.32 17.84 6.28
N ARG A 221 4.30 18.72 6.07
CA ARG A 221 5.55 18.39 5.38
C ARG A 221 6.70 18.46 6.40
N CYS A 222 7.22 17.30 6.77
CA CYS A 222 8.39 17.17 7.65
C CYS A 222 9.46 16.33 6.95
N ASN A 223 10.71 16.78 6.97
CA ASN A 223 11.88 15.96 6.61
C ASN A 223 12.30 15.13 7.83
N GLY A 224 11.41 14.24 8.28
CA GLY A 224 11.56 13.45 9.50
C GLY A 224 10.40 12.46 9.68
N VAL A 225 10.39 11.77 10.82
CA VAL A 225 9.36 10.78 11.14
C VAL A 225 8.12 11.50 11.67
N VAL A 226 6.98 11.33 11.01
CA VAL A 226 5.68 11.86 11.45
C VAL A 226 4.95 10.79 12.25
N TYR A 227 4.59 11.10 13.49
CA TYR A 227 3.78 10.23 14.34
C TYR A 227 2.33 10.71 14.35
N PHE A 228 1.40 9.82 13.97
CA PHE A 228 -0.03 10.09 14.04
C PHE A 228 -0.58 9.58 15.38
N GLY A 229 -1.01 10.50 16.25
CA GLY A 229 -1.63 10.19 17.53
C GLY A 229 -3.06 10.74 17.63
N ARG A 230 -3.95 10.05 18.37
CA ARG A 230 -5.23 10.63 18.77
C ARG A 230 -4.95 11.70 19.84
N LYS A 231 -5.32 12.95 19.58
CA LYS A 231 -5.23 14.04 20.57
C LYS A 231 -6.23 13.74 21.70
N TYR A 232 -5.77 13.07 22.76
CA TYR A 232 -6.59 12.90 23.96
C TYR A 232 -6.75 14.26 24.62
N LEU A 233 -7.90 14.90 24.42
CA LEU A 233 -8.34 16.02 25.23
C LEU A 233 -8.51 15.53 26.66
N LYS A 234 -7.45 15.57 27.47
CA LYS A 234 -7.61 15.58 28.93
C LYS A 234 -8.23 16.91 29.32
N HIS A 235 -9.55 16.99 29.28
CA HIS A 235 -10.26 17.92 30.14
C HIS A 235 -9.99 17.51 31.58
N LYS A 236 -9.21 18.30 32.31
CA LYS A 236 -9.35 18.38 33.77
C LYS A 236 -10.61 19.19 34.03
N PRO A 237 -11.67 18.64 34.66
CA PRO A 237 -12.63 19.47 35.38
C PRO A 237 -11.89 20.05 36.58
N GLY A 238 -12.09 21.35 36.81
CA GLY A 238 -11.40 22.09 37.86
C GLY A 238 -11.64 21.50 39.26
N HIS A 239 -10.62 21.65 40.09
CA HIS A 239 -10.69 21.83 41.54
C HIS A 239 -9.43 22.54 41.99
#